data_AF-A0A4Q3DL55-F1
#
_entry.id   AF-A0A4Q3DL55-F1
#
_cell.length_a   1.000
_cell.length_b   1.000
_cell.length_c   1.000
_cell.angle_alpha   90.00
_cell.angle_beta   90.00
_cell.angle_gamma   90.00
#
_symmetry.space_group_name_H-M   'P 1'
#
loop_
_entity.id
_entity.type
_entity.pdbx_description
1 polymer ?
#
loop_
_entity_poly.entity_id
_entity_poly.type
_entity_poly.pdbx_seq_one_letter_code
_entity_poly.pdbx_strand_id
1 'polypeptide(L)'
;SLKDDYRRFFGTQVGMAGRGTAIARVDNYCEIDPDVVDKYGIPVLRFHYKWSDAEIKQAKHMQETFKEIMHGMGAIITSKEHGPETNYGLEAPGKIIHEVGTVRMGDDPKKSALNKWCQAHDCKNLFVVDAAPFVQQGDKNATWTILALSMRTSEYILAQRKKLNV
;
A
#
# COMPACT_ATOMS: atom_id res chain seq x y z
N SER A 1 26.75 25.93 -19.68
CA SER A 1 27.65 25.40 -18.63
C SER A 1 26.83 25.07 -17.39
N LEU A 2 27.35 24.31 -16.42
CA LEU A 2 26.63 24.03 -15.17
C LEU A 2 26.09 25.32 -14.52
N LYS A 3 26.89 26.40 -14.54
CA LYS A 3 26.51 27.72 -14.02
C LYS A 3 25.30 28.34 -14.73
N ASP A 4 25.19 28.14 -16.05
CA ASP A 4 24.07 28.67 -16.84
C ASP A 4 22.79 27.87 -16.60
N ASP A 5 22.91 26.54 -16.45
CA ASP A 5 21.79 25.67 -16.14
C ASP A 5 21.22 26.00 -14.74
N TYR A 6 22.09 26.22 -13.74
CA TYR A 6 21.66 26.69 -12.43
C TYR A 6 20.90 28.02 -12.53
N ARG A 7 21.41 29.00 -13.28
CA ARG A 7 20.73 30.29 -13.45
C ARG A 7 19.39 30.16 -14.18
N ARG A 8 19.27 29.20 -15.10
CA ARG A 8 18.06 28.97 -15.90
C ARG A 8 16.97 28.23 -15.13
N PHE A 9 17.34 27.24 -14.32
CA PHE A 9 16.39 26.31 -13.70
C PHE A 9 16.19 26.52 -12.19
N PHE A 10 17.04 27.33 -11.53
CA PHE A 10 16.90 27.57 -10.10
C PHE A 10 15.56 28.23 -9.77
N GLY A 11 14.82 27.61 -8.84
CA GLY A 11 13.51 28.11 -8.39
C GLY A 11 12.33 27.81 -9.32
N THR A 12 12.54 27.13 -10.47
CA THR A 12 11.48 26.87 -11.46
C THR A 12 11.15 25.39 -11.64
N GLN A 13 11.67 24.52 -10.77
CA GLN A 13 11.43 23.08 -10.83
C GLN A 13 10.07 22.72 -10.20
N VAL A 14 9.30 21.90 -10.90
CA VAL A 14 8.08 21.26 -10.41
C VAL A 14 8.22 19.75 -10.63
N GLY A 15 7.75 18.96 -9.68
CA GLY A 15 7.76 17.50 -9.76
C GLY A 15 6.40 16.91 -9.43
N MET A 16 6.13 15.74 -9.99
CA MET A 16 4.96 14.93 -9.65
C MET A 16 5.40 13.54 -9.25
N ALA A 17 4.71 12.97 -8.26
CA ALA A 17 4.86 11.60 -7.85
C ALA A 17 3.48 10.96 -7.80
N GLY A 18 3.33 9.80 -8.43
CA GLY A 18 2.07 9.08 -8.40
C GLY A 18 2.14 7.83 -7.54
N ARG A 19 0.99 7.45 -7.02
CA ARG A 19 0.75 6.27 -6.21
C ARG A 19 -0.47 5.59 -6.80
N GLY A 20 -0.27 4.38 -7.31
CA GLY A 20 -1.34 3.57 -7.88
C GLY A 20 -1.93 2.61 -6.85
N THR A 21 -3.06 2.02 -7.20
CA THR A 21 -3.66 0.97 -6.40
C THR A 21 -3.13 -0.39 -6.86
N ALA A 22 -2.52 -1.11 -5.93
CA ALA A 22 -2.24 -2.53 -6.12
C ALA A 22 -3.52 -3.35 -5.91
N ILE A 23 -3.93 -4.12 -6.92
CA ILE A 23 -5.09 -4.98 -6.85
C ILE A 23 -4.81 -6.13 -5.87
N ALA A 24 -5.74 -6.38 -4.96
CA ALA A 24 -5.66 -7.51 -4.04
C ALA A 24 -5.77 -8.83 -4.83
N ARG A 25 -4.79 -9.70 -4.66
CA ARG A 25 -4.73 -10.99 -5.36
C ARG A 25 -4.27 -12.08 -4.42
N VAL A 26 -4.82 -13.29 -4.60
CA VAL A 26 -4.50 -14.45 -3.74
C VAL A 26 -3.08 -14.97 -3.96
N ASP A 27 -2.51 -14.76 -5.15
CA ASP A 27 -1.14 -15.13 -5.49
C ASP A 27 -0.09 -14.13 -4.99
N ASN A 28 -0.53 -12.98 -4.45
CA ASN A 28 0.32 -12.05 -3.70
C ASN A 28 0.07 -12.26 -2.20
N TYR A 29 1.03 -12.87 -1.51
CA TYR A 29 0.91 -13.23 -0.10
C TYR A 29 2.25 -13.11 0.64
N CYS A 30 2.20 -13.19 1.96
CA CYS A 30 3.38 -13.35 2.80
C CYS A 30 3.19 -14.54 3.74
N GLU A 31 4.30 -15.14 4.13
CA GLU A 31 4.36 -16.23 5.09
C GLU A 31 5.51 -15.99 6.07
N ILE A 32 5.50 -16.69 7.19
CA ILE A 32 6.66 -16.69 8.09
C ILE A 32 7.81 -17.43 7.42
N ASP A 33 8.99 -16.82 7.39
CA ASP A 33 10.20 -17.50 6.93
C ASP A 33 10.65 -18.51 8.00
N PRO A 34 10.77 -19.81 7.69
CA PRO A 34 11.15 -20.84 8.65
C PRO A 34 12.62 -20.78 9.07
N ASP A 35 13.47 -20.12 8.29
CA ASP A 35 14.93 -20.17 8.44
C ASP A 35 15.53 -18.80 8.83
N VAL A 36 14.74 -17.73 8.75
CA VAL A 36 15.20 -16.36 8.97
C VAL A 36 14.47 -15.71 10.13
N VAL A 37 15.25 -15.21 11.09
CA VAL A 37 14.77 -14.38 12.19
C VAL A 37 15.40 -12.99 12.11
N ASP A 38 14.72 -12.00 12.67
CA ASP A 38 15.28 -10.67 12.85
C ASP A 38 16.33 -10.66 13.98
N LYS A 39 16.90 -9.47 14.24
CA LYS A 39 17.91 -9.28 15.29
C LYS A 39 17.42 -9.56 16.72
N TYR A 40 16.11 -9.74 16.92
CA TYR A 40 15.47 -10.07 18.20
C TYR A 40 15.02 -11.53 18.29
N GLY A 41 15.32 -12.34 17.27
CA GLY A 41 14.92 -13.75 17.21
C GLY A 41 13.47 -13.96 16.79
N ILE A 42 12.81 -12.94 16.23
CA ILE A 42 11.43 -13.03 15.74
C ILE A 42 11.46 -13.48 14.28
N PRO A 43 10.74 -14.55 13.90
CA PRO A 43 10.64 -14.96 12.50
C PRO A 43 10.15 -13.83 11.59
N VAL A 44 10.84 -13.61 10.47
CA VAL A 44 10.48 -12.52 9.53
C VAL A 44 9.40 -12.97 8.55
N LEU A 45 8.77 -12.01 7.86
CA LEU A 45 7.90 -12.32 6.73
C LEU A 45 8.73 -12.51 5.46
N ARG A 46 8.43 -13.60 4.74
CA ARG A 46 8.83 -13.82 3.35
C ARG A 46 7.67 -13.44 2.45
N PHE A 47 7.93 -12.50 1.55
CA PHE A 47 6.92 -11.96 0.63
C PHE A 47 6.98 -12.65 -0.74
N HIS A 48 5.82 -13.09 -1.20
CA HIS A 48 5.57 -13.61 -2.54
C HIS A 48 4.72 -12.56 -3.26
N TYR A 49 5.36 -11.66 -3.99
CA TYR A 49 4.66 -10.53 -4.62
C TYR A 49 5.14 -10.32 -6.04
N LYS A 50 4.17 -10.10 -6.95
CA LYS A 50 4.43 -9.71 -8.34
C LYS A 50 3.48 -8.60 -8.77
N TRP A 51 4.01 -7.65 -9.53
CA TRP A 51 3.18 -6.68 -10.25
C TRP A 51 2.32 -7.39 -11.28
N SER A 52 1.05 -7.00 -11.40
CA SER A 52 0.17 -7.46 -12.46
C SER A 52 0.09 -6.45 -13.59
N ASP A 53 -0.50 -6.85 -14.71
CA ASP A 53 -0.79 -5.96 -15.84
C ASP A 53 -1.61 -4.73 -15.43
N ALA A 54 -2.43 -4.82 -14.39
CA ALA A 54 -3.22 -3.69 -13.91
C ALA A 54 -2.33 -2.58 -13.35
N GLU A 55 -1.33 -2.92 -12.52
CA GLU A 55 -0.39 -1.94 -11.98
C GLU A 55 0.53 -1.38 -13.08
N ILE A 56 0.97 -2.22 -14.02
CA ILE A 56 1.81 -1.80 -15.15
C ILE A 56 1.06 -0.79 -16.03
N LYS A 57 -0.21 -1.06 -16.35
CA LYS A 57 -1.07 -0.14 -17.12
C LYS A 57 -1.37 1.15 -16.36
N GLN A 58 -1.59 1.07 -15.04
CA GLN A 58 -1.72 2.26 -14.19
C GLN A 58 -0.45 3.12 -14.21
N ALA A 59 0.73 2.51 -14.10
CA ALA A 59 2.01 3.22 -14.13
C ALA A 59 2.24 3.91 -15.49
N LYS A 60 1.95 3.22 -16.59
CA LYS A 60 1.96 3.81 -17.94
C LYS A 60 1.04 5.03 -18.03
N HIS A 61 -0.24 4.85 -17.70
CA HIS A 61 -1.24 5.90 -17.78
C HIS A 61 -0.88 7.11 -16.91
N MET A 62 -0.35 6.87 -15.71
CA MET A 62 0.14 7.92 -14.82
C MET A 62 1.26 8.74 -15.45
N GLN A 63 2.26 8.10 -16.10
CA GLN A 63 3.34 8.80 -16.76
C GLN A 63 2.86 9.63 -17.96
N GLU A 64 1.97 9.06 -18.78
CA GLU A 64 1.35 9.76 -19.91
C GLU A 64 0.56 10.99 -19.43
N THR A 65 -0.28 10.83 -18.40
CA THR A 65 -1.04 11.93 -17.78
C THR A 65 -0.11 13.01 -17.22
N PHE A 66 0.97 12.62 -16.55
CA PHE A 66 1.95 13.56 -15.99
C PHE A 66 2.63 14.38 -17.09
N LYS A 67 2.97 13.73 -18.20
CA LYS A 67 3.57 14.38 -19.37
C LYS A 67 2.61 15.39 -20.00
N GLU A 68 1.33 15.01 -20.15
CA GLU A 68 0.28 15.91 -20.65
C GLU A 68 0.11 17.15 -19.77
N ILE A 69 0.01 16.98 -18.45
CA ILE A 69 -0.11 18.10 -17.50
C ILE A 69 1.11 19.03 -17.60
N MET A 70 2.32 18.48 -17.57
CA MET A 70 3.54 19.26 -17.62
C MET A 70 3.70 20.01 -18.94
N HIS A 71 3.39 19.39 -20.08
CA HIS A 71 3.36 20.07 -21.36
C HIS A 71 2.29 21.16 -21.43
N GLY A 72 1.10 20.91 -20.87
CA GLY A 72 0.04 21.91 -20.75
C GLY A 72 0.45 23.13 -19.91
N MET A 73 1.34 22.95 -18.93
CA MET A 73 1.95 24.02 -18.14
C MET A 73 3.09 24.76 -18.86
N GLY A 74 3.50 24.31 -20.06
CA GLY A 74 4.68 24.81 -20.76
C GLY A 74 6.01 24.35 -20.14
N ALA A 75 5.98 23.31 -19.30
CA ALA A 75 7.19 22.79 -18.65
C ALA A 75 8.08 22.02 -19.64
N ILE A 76 9.39 22.09 -19.39
CA ILE A 76 10.38 21.26 -20.08
C ILE A 76 10.60 20.02 -19.23
N ILE A 77 10.31 18.84 -19.77
CA ILE A 77 10.54 17.57 -19.07
C ILE A 77 12.03 17.29 -18.99
N THR A 78 12.56 17.18 -17.77
CA THR A 78 13.98 16.87 -17.50
C THR A 78 14.18 15.46 -16.90
N SER A 79 13.09 14.81 -16.49
CA SER A 79 13.10 13.44 -15.98
C SER A 79 13.25 12.40 -17.11
N LYS A 80 13.88 11.27 -16.79
CA LYS A 80 13.94 10.10 -17.69
C LYS A 80 12.54 9.50 -17.86
N GLU A 81 12.18 9.17 -19.09
CA GLU A 81 10.99 8.38 -19.43
C GLU A 81 11.26 6.89 -19.19
N HIS A 82 10.27 6.18 -18.64
CA HIS A 82 10.38 4.76 -18.33
C HIS A 82 9.51 3.95 -19.28
N GLY A 83 10.10 2.96 -19.94
CA GLY A 83 9.37 2.10 -20.86
C GLY A 83 8.95 0.76 -20.25
N PRO A 84 8.38 -0.14 -21.10
CA PRO A 84 8.00 -1.50 -20.71
C PRO A 84 9.12 -2.30 -20.03
N GLU A 85 10.37 -2.06 -20.40
CA GLU A 85 11.55 -2.73 -19.84
C GLU A 85 11.76 -2.48 -18.34
N THR A 86 11.14 -1.42 -17.81
CA THR A 86 11.14 -1.09 -16.38
C THR A 86 9.73 -1.12 -15.78
N ASN A 87 8.78 -1.75 -16.46
CA ASN A 87 7.36 -1.73 -16.09
C ASN A 87 6.84 -0.29 -15.89
N TYR A 88 7.25 0.64 -16.77
CA TYR A 88 6.92 2.07 -16.67
C TYR A 88 7.29 2.67 -15.31
N GLY A 89 8.44 2.29 -14.75
CA GLY A 89 8.98 2.86 -13.52
C GLY A 89 8.34 2.34 -12.23
N LEU A 90 7.64 1.21 -12.26
CA LEU A 90 7.24 0.52 -11.03
C LEU A 90 8.49 0.13 -10.23
N GLU A 91 8.49 0.56 -8.98
CA GLU A 91 9.57 0.29 -8.03
C GLU A 91 9.48 -1.13 -7.45
N ALA A 92 10.50 -1.52 -6.69
CA ALA A 92 10.42 -2.75 -5.91
C ALA A 92 9.20 -2.73 -4.96
N PRO A 93 8.43 -3.84 -4.85
CA PRO A 93 7.35 -3.95 -3.88
C PRO A 93 7.81 -3.57 -2.47
N GLY A 94 6.99 -2.81 -1.75
CA GLY A 94 7.27 -2.33 -0.40
C GLY A 94 8.12 -1.06 -0.29
N LYS A 95 8.70 -0.55 -1.39
CA LYS A 95 9.48 0.71 -1.36
C LYS A 95 8.68 1.91 -0.84
N ILE A 96 7.34 1.84 -0.94
CA ILE A 96 6.44 2.91 -0.52
C ILE A 96 5.80 2.72 0.86
N ILE A 97 6.21 1.71 1.63
CA ILE A 97 5.86 1.51 3.05
C ILE A 97 4.34 1.55 3.35
N HIS A 98 3.53 1.06 2.42
CA HIS A 98 2.06 1.00 2.51
C HIS A 98 1.55 -0.45 2.33
N GLU A 99 2.21 -1.40 2.98
CA GLU A 99 1.78 -2.80 3.02
C GLU A 99 0.46 -2.92 3.78
N VAL A 100 -0.52 -3.62 3.20
CA VAL A 100 -1.84 -3.84 3.78
C VAL A 100 -2.33 -5.26 3.49
N GLY A 101 -3.36 -5.72 4.19
CA GLY A 101 -4.09 -6.94 3.83
C GLY A 101 -3.44 -8.26 4.23
N THR A 102 -2.38 -8.21 5.05
CA THR A 102 -1.65 -9.41 5.53
C THR A 102 -2.49 -10.27 6.49
N VAL A 103 -3.53 -9.72 7.10
CA VAL A 103 -4.48 -10.43 7.99
C VAL A 103 -5.90 -9.93 7.69
N ARG A 104 -6.33 -10.09 6.43
CA ARG A 104 -7.57 -9.46 5.92
C ARG A 104 -8.82 -9.81 6.72
N MET A 105 -9.72 -8.84 6.82
CA MET A 105 -11.09 -9.06 7.30
C MET A 105 -11.98 -9.71 6.22
N GLY A 106 -13.06 -10.36 6.64
CA GLY A 106 -14.08 -10.92 5.77
C GLY A 106 -15.19 -11.62 6.55
N ASP A 107 -16.26 -11.98 5.84
CA ASP A 107 -17.43 -12.63 6.45
C ASP A 107 -17.29 -14.16 6.55
N ASP A 108 -16.41 -14.76 5.74
CA ASP A 108 -16.15 -16.21 5.73
C ASP A 108 -14.88 -16.54 6.54
N PRO A 109 -14.99 -17.24 7.69
CA PRO A 109 -13.83 -17.62 8.51
C PRO A 109 -12.89 -18.62 7.81
N LYS A 110 -13.32 -19.26 6.71
CA LYS A 110 -12.43 -20.11 5.88
C LYS A 110 -11.60 -19.30 4.89
N LYS A 111 -11.90 -18.01 4.70
CA LYS A 111 -11.25 -17.14 3.71
C LYS A 111 -10.68 -15.85 4.31
N SER A 112 -10.89 -15.60 5.61
CA SER A 112 -10.41 -14.42 6.31
C SER A 112 -10.09 -14.78 7.75
N ALA A 113 -9.07 -14.13 8.32
CA ALA A 113 -8.68 -14.35 9.71
C ALA A 113 -9.54 -13.51 10.66
N LEU A 114 -10.01 -12.34 10.21
CA LEU A 114 -10.79 -11.40 11.00
C LEU A 114 -12.20 -11.26 10.44
N ASN A 115 -13.18 -10.99 11.31
CA ASN A 115 -14.49 -10.52 10.90
C ASN A 115 -14.47 -9.02 10.58
N LYS A 116 -15.62 -8.47 10.17
CA LYS A 116 -15.78 -7.05 9.80
C LYS A 116 -15.43 -6.04 10.91
N TRP A 117 -15.22 -6.47 12.15
CA TRP A 117 -14.83 -5.63 13.29
C TRP A 117 -13.34 -5.75 13.63
N CYS A 118 -12.54 -6.31 12.72
CA CYS A 118 -11.13 -6.59 12.95
C CYS A 118 -10.86 -7.56 14.13
N GLN A 119 -11.89 -8.33 14.51
CA GLN A 119 -11.84 -9.36 15.55
C GLN A 119 -11.52 -10.71 14.91
N ALA A 120 -10.64 -11.49 15.52
CA ALA A 120 -10.33 -12.83 15.03
C ALA A 120 -11.58 -13.74 15.07
N HIS A 121 -11.77 -14.56 14.03
CA HIS A 121 -12.91 -15.48 13.97
C HIS A 121 -12.80 -16.62 15.01
N ASP A 122 -11.58 -17.04 15.30
CA ASP A 122 -11.26 -18.16 16.20
C ASP A 122 -11.12 -17.75 17.68
N CYS A 123 -10.92 -16.46 17.95
CA CYS A 123 -10.63 -15.95 19.29
C CYS A 123 -11.41 -14.66 19.60
N LYS A 124 -12.38 -14.76 20.52
CA LYS A 124 -13.32 -13.66 20.81
C LYS A 124 -12.65 -12.40 21.37
N ASN A 125 -11.55 -12.52 22.10
CA ASN A 125 -10.87 -11.38 22.72
C ASN A 125 -9.60 -10.95 21.98
N LEU A 126 -9.39 -11.41 20.74
CA LEU A 126 -8.27 -11.02 19.90
C LEU A 126 -8.73 -10.08 18.77
N PHE A 127 -8.04 -8.96 18.63
CA PHE A 127 -8.31 -7.93 17.62
C PHE A 127 -7.00 -7.49 16.97
N VAL A 128 -7.01 -7.23 15.67
CA VAL A 128 -5.87 -6.73 14.89
C VAL A 128 -6.25 -5.40 14.27
N VAL A 129 -5.62 -4.31 14.71
CA VAL A 129 -6.07 -2.96 14.39
C VAL A 129 -4.93 -2.14 13.80
N ASP A 130 -4.73 -2.32 12.50
CA ASP A 130 -3.73 -1.62 11.69
C ASP A 130 -4.15 -1.68 10.19
N ALA A 131 -3.19 -1.76 9.27
CA ALA A 131 -3.42 -1.95 7.84
C ALA A 131 -3.66 -3.42 7.41
N ALA A 132 -3.29 -4.39 8.25
CA ALA A 132 -3.44 -5.81 7.96
C ALA A 132 -4.88 -6.26 7.67
N PRO A 133 -5.95 -5.70 8.30
CA PRO A 133 -7.33 -6.06 8.01
C PRO A 133 -7.84 -5.63 6.63
N PHE A 134 -7.12 -4.79 5.88
CA PHE A 134 -7.65 -4.24 4.63
C PHE A 134 -7.92 -5.35 3.60
N VAL A 135 -9.07 -5.28 2.93
CA VAL A 135 -9.41 -6.23 1.86
C VAL A 135 -8.83 -5.78 0.51
N GLN A 136 -8.68 -4.48 0.33
CA GLN A 136 -8.17 -3.83 -0.86
C GLN A 136 -7.50 -2.52 -0.43
N GLN A 137 -6.31 -2.22 -0.95
CA GLN A 137 -5.70 -0.92 -0.75
C GLN A 137 -6.42 0.13 -1.60
N GLY A 138 -6.60 1.33 -1.06
CA GLY A 138 -7.09 2.47 -1.84
C GLY A 138 -6.04 3.02 -2.81
N ASP A 139 -6.33 4.16 -3.45
CA ASP A 139 -5.35 4.94 -4.23
C ASP A 139 -4.59 5.96 -3.35
N LYS A 140 -4.89 6.01 -2.05
CA LYS A 140 -4.31 6.93 -1.06
C LYS A 140 -3.59 6.21 0.09
N ASN A 141 -2.86 7.00 0.87
CA ASN A 141 -2.14 6.55 2.05
C ASN A 141 -3.07 5.88 3.07
N ALA A 142 -2.62 4.78 3.68
CA ALA A 142 -3.48 3.92 4.49
C ALA A 142 -3.88 4.51 5.85
N THR A 143 -3.10 5.45 6.40
CA THR A 143 -3.22 5.88 7.81
C THR A 143 -4.61 6.36 8.21
N TRP A 144 -5.30 7.13 7.36
CA TRP A 144 -6.65 7.59 7.67
C TRP A 144 -7.66 6.44 7.77
N THR A 145 -7.55 5.45 6.88
CA THR A 145 -8.37 4.24 6.95
C THR A 145 -8.01 3.43 8.19
N ILE A 146 -6.73 3.32 8.55
CA ILE A 146 -6.30 2.68 9.81
C ILE A 146 -6.99 3.35 11.00
N LEU A 147 -6.92 4.68 11.11
CA LEU A 147 -7.56 5.43 12.21
C LEU A 147 -9.08 5.21 12.26
N ALA A 148 -9.75 5.20 11.10
CA ALA A 148 -11.18 4.93 11.02
C ALA A 148 -11.52 3.51 11.50
N LEU A 149 -10.74 2.50 11.11
CA LEU A 149 -10.89 1.12 11.59
C LEU A 149 -10.61 1.02 13.09
N SER A 150 -9.61 1.75 13.60
CA SER A 150 -9.28 1.79 15.03
C SER A 150 -10.44 2.33 15.87
N MET A 151 -11.04 3.45 15.45
CA MET A 151 -12.20 4.03 16.14
C MET A 151 -13.39 3.06 16.13
N ARG A 152 -13.76 2.55 14.95
CA ARG A 152 -14.86 1.58 14.79
C ARG A 152 -14.67 0.32 15.64
N THR A 153 -13.46 -0.23 15.65
CA THR A 153 -13.14 -1.44 16.42
C THR A 153 -13.18 -1.17 17.92
N SER A 154 -12.68 -0.01 18.36
CA SER A 154 -12.71 0.38 19.77
C SER A 154 -14.15 0.52 20.30
N GLU A 155 -15.04 1.15 19.53
CA GLU A 155 -16.46 1.23 19.87
C GLU A 155 -17.12 -0.15 19.97
N TYR A 156 -16.79 -1.05 19.04
CA TYR A 156 -17.29 -2.42 19.07
C TYR A 156 -16.80 -3.18 20.30
N ILE A 157 -15.51 -3.08 20.65
CA ILE A 157 -14.95 -3.69 21.86
C ILE A 157 -15.70 -3.21 23.10
N LEU A 158 -15.94 -1.90 23.24
CA LEU A 158 -16.70 -1.34 24.36
C LEU A 158 -18.15 -1.88 24.41
N ALA A 159 -18.81 -1.98 23.26
CA ALA A 159 -20.16 -2.50 23.16
C ALA A 159 -20.24 -4.00 23.53
N GLN A 160 -19.26 -4.81 23.11
CA GLN A 160 -19.21 -6.24 23.45
C GLN A 160 -18.81 -6.48 24.91
N ARG A 161 -17.89 -5.68 25.45
CA ARG A 161 -17.48 -5.77 26.86
C ARG A 161 -18.63 -5.49 27.81
N LYS A 162 -19.47 -4.50 27.52
CA LYS A 162 -20.70 -4.22 28.30
C LYS A 162 -21.67 -5.41 28.34
N LYS A 163 -21.60 -6.29 27.33
CA LYS A 163 -22.40 -7.52 27.22
C LYS A 163 -21.66 -8.77 27.71
N LEU A 164 -20.42 -8.63 28.21
CA LEU A 164 -19.55 -9.73 28.61
C LEU A 164 -19.27 -10.75 27.47
N ASN A 165 -19.26 -10.27 26.22
CA ASN A 165 -18.94 -11.10 25.05
C ASN A 165 -17.42 -11.16 24.77
N VAL A 166 -16.66 -10.20 25.32
CA VAL A 166 -15.20 -10.06 25.27
C VAL A 166 -14.67 -9.59 26.61
#